data_AF-A0A951AV09-F1
#
_entry.id   AF-A0A951AV09-F1
#
_cell.length_a   1.000
_cell.length_b   1.000
_cell.length_c   1.000
_cell.angle_alpha   90.00
_cell.angle_beta   90.00
_cell.angle_gamma   90.00
#
_symmetry.space_group_name_H-M   'P 1'
#
loop_
_entity.id
_entity.type
_entity.pdbx_description
1 polymer ?
#
loop_
_entity_poly.entity_id
_entity_poly.type
_entity_poly.pdbx_seq_one_letter_code
_entity_poly.pdbx_strand_id
1 'polypeptide(L)'
;MAETTSSEHVRQALQEELEVLQSRRREFADGLGSDDFPGDRADQADAIERLSELQSIERRIDEVIRLLAEDIGADEPSSPGEVSVGSIVTLRYPDGTTDMFRVGTMVEADDATVVTSDSPLGVALLGRSAGDDINWSTPTGQREARVLEVSRS
;
A
#
# COMPACT_ATOMS: atom_id res chain seq x y z
N MET A 1 -10.07 -5.91 25.64
CA MET A 1 -10.49 -4.61 25.07
C MET A 1 -9.44 -3.52 25.33
N ALA A 2 -8.13 -3.82 25.35
CA ALA A 2 -7.09 -2.82 25.69
C ALA A 2 -6.00 -2.66 24.62
N GLU A 3 -6.05 -3.41 23.53
CA GLU A 3 -5.02 -3.38 22.47
C GLU A 3 -5.35 -2.41 21.33
N THR A 4 -6.64 -2.16 21.05
CA THR A 4 -7.10 -1.34 19.91
C THR A 4 -6.72 0.15 20.03
N THR A 5 -6.81 0.74 21.23
CA THR A 5 -6.51 2.16 21.43
C THR A 5 -5.04 2.52 21.20
N SER A 6 -4.12 1.55 21.36
CA SER A 6 -2.69 1.78 21.15
C SER A 6 -2.30 1.72 19.68
N SER A 7 -2.91 0.81 18.89
CA SER A 7 -2.65 0.74 17.43
C SER A 7 -3.23 1.95 16.70
N GLU A 8 -4.43 2.42 17.08
CA GLU A 8 -5.03 3.63 16.49
C GLU A 8 -4.15 4.87 16.69
N HIS A 9 -3.58 5.05 17.89
CA HIS A 9 -2.69 6.16 18.18
C HIS A 9 -1.36 6.09 17.39
N VAL A 10 -0.78 4.90 17.24
CA VAL A 10 0.44 4.69 16.46
C VAL A 10 0.19 4.95 14.98
N ARG A 11 -0.95 4.47 14.46
CA ARG A 11 -1.40 4.71 13.09
C ARG A 11 -1.59 6.20 12.81
N GLN A 12 -2.26 6.92 13.71
CA GLN A 12 -2.47 8.35 13.56
C GLN A 12 -1.13 9.10 13.53
N ALA A 13 -0.20 8.77 14.42
CA ALA A 13 1.12 9.39 14.45
C ALA A 13 1.90 9.15 13.14
N LEU A 14 1.82 7.94 12.58
CA LEU A 14 2.44 7.62 11.29
C LEU A 14 1.77 8.36 10.11
N GLN A 15 0.46 8.56 10.14
CA GLN A 15 -0.25 9.36 9.13
C GLN A 15 0.16 10.85 9.20
N GLU A 16 0.22 11.41 10.40
CA GLU A 16 0.69 12.78 10.60
C GLU A 16 2.14 12.95 10.12
N GLU A 17 3.00 11.97 10.42
CA GLU A 17 4.38 11.96 9.93
C GLU A 17 4.44 11.92 8.40
N LEU A 18 3.61 11.09 7.75
CA LEU A 18 3.53 11.00 6.30
C LEU A 18 3.10 12.34 5.67
N GLU A 19 2.11 13.02 6.22
CA GLU A 19 1.65 14.33 5.73
C GLU A 19 2.76 15.38 5.80
N VAL A 20 3.52 15.42 6.90
CA VAL A 20 4.66 16.33 7.06
C VAL A 20 5.74 16.05 6.03
N LEU A 21 6.09 14.77 5.82
CA LEU A 21 7.11 14.37 4.83
C LEU A 21 6.69 14.70 3.39
N GLN A 22 5.41 14.49 3.04
CA GLN A 22 4.88 14.85 1.73
C GLN A 22 4.85 16.36 1.49
N SER A 23 4.61 17.16 2.55
CA SER A 23 4.71 18.62 2.46
C SER A 23 6.15 19.03 2.15
N ARG A 24 7.13 18.51 2.89
CA ARG A 24 8.55 18.78 2.62
C ARG A 24 8.98 18.37 1.21
N ARG A 25 8.56 17.19 0.75
CA ARG A 25 8.82 16.76 -0.64
C ARG A 25 8.30 17.77 -1.67
N ARG A 26 7.13 18.38 -1.44
CA ARG A 26 6.59 19.43 -2.32
C ARG A 26 7.41 20.72 -2.26
N GLU A 27 7.87 21.12 -1.08
CA GLU A 27 8.77 22.28 -0.94
C GLU A 27 10.07 22.09 -1.72
N PHE A 28 10.62 20.87 -1.71
CA PHE A 28 11.78 20.50 -2.54
C PHE A 28 11.47 20.56 -4.05
N ALA A 29 10.30 20.08 -4.47
CA ALA A 29 9.87 20.12 -5.88
C ALA A 29 9.64 21.55 -6.38
N ASP A 30 9.09 22.44 -5.54
CA ASP A 30 8.85 23.85 -5.85
C ASP A 30 10.18 24.63 -5.91
N GLY A 31 11.12 24.32 -5.01
CA GLY A 31 12.46 24.91 -5.00
C GLY A 31 13.33 24.55 -6.21
N LEU A 32 13.11 23.39 -6.83
CA LEU A 32 13.80 22.96 -8.06
C LEU A 32 13.31 23.67 -9.34
N GLY A 33 12.14 24.33 -9.29
CA GLY A 33 11.56 25.06 -10.43
C GLY A 33 12.10 26.49 -10.60
N SER A 34 12.92 26.97 -9.68
CA SER A 34 13.57 28.29 -9.76
C SER A 34 14.94 28.13 -10.41
N ASP A 35 14.96 28.25 -11.73
CA ASP A 35 16.16 28.34 -12.58
C ASP A 35 17.20 29.31 -11.97
N ASP A 36 18.26 28.77 -11.37
CA ASP A 36 19.56 29.45 -11.27
C ASP A 36 20.63 28.42 -11.63
N PHE A 37 21.19 28.60 -12.83
CA PHE A 37 22.26 27.77 -13.37
C PHE A 37 23.48 27.85 -12.42
N PRO A 38 23.95 26.76 -11.80
CA PRO A 38 25.06 26.83 -10.85
C PRO A 38 26.34 27.24 -11.59
N GLY A 39 26.76 28.48 -11.37
CA GLY A 39 27.94 29.08 -11.98
C GLY A 39 29.26 28.74 -11.26
N ASP A 40 29.21 28.33 -9.98
CA ASP A 40 30.39 28.02 -9.17
C ASP A 40 30.28 26.69 -8.39
N ARG A 41 31.43 26.12 -7.96
CA ARG A 41 31.50 24.82 -7.25
C ARG A 41 30.72 24.77 -5.93
N ALA A 42 30.47 25.94 -5.32
CA ALA A 42 29.69 26.05 -4.09
C ALA A 42 28.21 25.70 -4.35
N ASP A 43 27.62 26.26 -5.41
CA ASP A 43 26.23 25.99 -5.78
C ASP A 43 25.99 24.52 -6.15
N GLN A 44 27.01 23.86 -6.71
CA GLN A 44 26.96 22.43 -6.99
C GLN A 44 26.97 21.59 -5.70
N ALA A 45 27.65 22.03 -4.64
CA ALA A 45 27.66 21.35 -3.35
C ALA A 45 26.31 21.47 -2.64
N ASP A 46 25.71 22.66 -2.64
CA ASP A 46 24.35 22.90 -2.12
C ASP A 46 23.30 22.06 -2.85
N ALA A 47 23.41 21.93 -4.18
CA ALA A 47 22.51 21.09 -4.96
C ALA A 47 22.63 19.59 -4.61
N ILE A 48 23.85 19.09 -4.40
CA ILE A 48 24.09 17.70 -3.98
C ILE A 48 23.53 17.45 -2.58
N GLU A 49 23.70 18.39 -1.66
CA GLU A 49 23.16 18.29 -0.30
C GLU A 49 21.63 18.23 -0.31
N ARG A 50 20.98 19.08 -1.12
CA ARG A 50 19.51 19.08 -1.29
C ARG A 50 18.99 17.78 -1.89
N LEU A 51 19.69 17.21 -2.88
CA LEU A 51 19.33 15.91 -3.44
C LEU A 51 19.46 14.77 -2.42
N SER A 52 20.50 14.82 -1.57
CA SER A 52 20.69 13.86 -0.49
C SER A 52 19.57 13.95 0.56
N GLU A 53 19.16 15.18 0.92
CA GLU A 53 18.04 15.38 1.84
C GLU A 53 16.72 14.84 1.26
N LEU A 54 16.46 15.12 -0.03
CA LEU A 54 15.29 14.57 -0.73
C LEU A 54 15.29 13.03 -0.73
N GLN A 55 16.44 12.40 -1.01
CA GLN A 55 16.55 10.93 -0.93
C GLN A 55 16.28 10.39 0.47
N SER A 56 16.66 11.12 1.52
CA SER A 56 16.37 10.74 2.90
C SER A 56 14.87 10.83 3.21
N ILE A 57 14.21 11.90 2.73
CA ILE A 57 12.76 12.09 2.85
C ILE A 57 12.01 10.97 2.13
N GLU A 58 12.38 10.66 0.89
CA GLU A 58 11.75 9.57 0.13
C GLU A 58 11.90 8.22 0.83
N ARG A 59 13.09 7.92 1.38
CA ARG A 59 13.31 6.68 2.14
C ARG A 59 12.41 6.60 3.37
N ARG A 60 12.22 7.72 4.08
CA ARG A 60 11.36 7.77 5.26
C ARG A 60 9.89 7.63 4.91
N ILE A 61 9.45 8.24 3.80
CA ILE A 61 8.09 8.05 3.28
C ILE A 61 7.81 6.57 3.00
N ASP A 62 8.73 5.89 2.33
CA ASP A 62 8.60 4.46 2.01
C ASP A 62 8.56 3.57 3.27
N GLU A 63 9.31 3.90 4.30
CA GLU A 63 9.26 3.22 5.61
C GLU A 63 7.91 3.45 6.32
N VAL A 64 7.44 4.69 6.40
CA VAL A 64 6.16 5.03 7.06
C VAL A 64 4.98 4.37 6.35
N ILE A 65 5.00 4.33 5.01
CA ILE A 65 3.96 3.65 4.22
C ILE A 65 3.95 2.14 4.51
N ARG A 66 5.12 1.50 4.61
CA ARG A 66 5.22 0.08 4.99
C ARG A 66 4.65 -0.18 6.38
N LEU A 67 5.04 0.62 7.37
CA LEU A 67 4.54 0.49 8.74
C LEU A 67 3.02 0.66 8.82
N LEU A 68 2.46 1.63 8.08
CA LEU A 68 1.01 1.82 7.98
C LEU A 68 0.33 0.63 7.30
N ALA A 69 0.94 0.07 6.25
CA ALA A 69 0.40 -1.09 5.54
C ALA A 69 0.40 -2.35 6.42
N GLU A 70 1.45 -2.57 7.21
CA GLU A 70 1.57 -3.66 8.17
C GLU A 70 0.55 -3.54 9.31
N ASP A 71 0.36 -2.33 9.87
CA ASP A 71 -0.62 -2.08 10.94
C ASP A 71 -2.08 -2.26 10.49
N ILE A 72 -2.42 -1.87 9.25
CA ILE A 72 -3.76 -2.08 8.66
C ILE A 72 -4.09 -3.59 8.54
N GLY A 73 -3.07 -4.46 8.41
CA GLY A 73 -3.28 -5.91 8.39
C GLY A 73 -3.61 -6.53 9.75
N ALA A 74 -3.39 -5.83 10.86
CA ALA A 74 -3.52 -6.37 12.21
C ALA A 74 -4.85 -6.05 12.90
N ASP A 75 -5.56 -5.01 12.47
CA ASP A 75 -6.57 -4.35 13.32
C ASP A 75 -8.04 -4.60 12.94
N GLU A 76 -8.33 -5.29 11.82
CA GLU A 76 -9.70 -5.72 11.54
C GLU A 76 -9.97 -7.12 12.15
N PRO A 77 -10.89 -7.21 13.13
CA PRO A 77 -11.43 -8.49 13.55
C PRO A 77 -12.37 -9.02 12.46
N SER A 78 -11.82 -9.45 11.33
CA SER A 78 -12.58 -10.20 10.34
C SER A 78 -13.06 -11.49 10.99
N SER A 79 -14.33 -11.86 10.76
CA SER A 79 -14.83 -13.13 11.26
C SER A 79 -13.91 -14.25 10.78
N PRO A 80 -13.70 -15.32 11.55
CA PRO A 80 -12.89 -16.44 11.11
C PRO A 80 -13.41 -16.96 9.76
N GLY A 81 -12.59 -16.80 8.71
CA GLY A 81 -12.93 -17.19 7.34
C GLY A 81 -13.35 -16.06 6.39
N GLU A 82 -13.32 -14.80 6.81
CA GLU A 82 -13.48 -13.64 5.93
C GLU A 82 -12.13 -13.10 5.44
N VAL A 83 -12.09 -12.63 4.20
CA VAL A 83 -10.92 -12.02 3.58
C VAL A 83 -10.67 -10.63 4.17
N SER A 84 -9.47 -10.43 4.68
CA SER A 84 -8.96 -9.17 5.24
C SER A 84 -7.65 -8.76 4.57
N VAL A 85 -7.19 -7.53 4.84
CA VAL A 85 -5.80 -7.15 4.54
C VAL A 85 -4.85 -8.14 5.24
N GLY A 86 -3.83 -8.61 4.52
CA GLY A 86 -2.92 -9.66 4.93
C GLY A 86 -3.36 -11.09 4.56
N SER A 87 -4.61 -11.30 4.14
CA SER A 87 -5.12 -12.64 3.79
C SER A 87 -4.61 -13.11 2.43
N ILE A 88 -4.33 -14.42 2.34
CA ILE A 88 -4.06 -15.12 1.09
C ILE A 88 -5.36 -15.78 0.63
N VAL A 89 -5.78 -15.47 -0.60
CA VAL A 89 -7.01 -15.98 -1.21
C VAL A 89 -6.69 -16.79 -2.44
N THR A 90 -7.36 -17.93 -2.61
CA THR A 90 -7.29 -18.70 -3.86
C THR A 90 -8.58 -18.50 -4.65
N LEU A 91 -8.46 -17.98 -5.86
CA LEU A 91 -9.57 -17.71 -6.76
C LEU A 91 -9.59 -18.73 -7.89
N ARG A 92 -10.79 -19.20 -8.24
CA ARG A 92 -11.05 -20.03 -9.41
C ARG A 92 -11.84 -19.26 -10.45
N TYR A 93 -11.29 -19.18 -11.64
CA TYR A 93 -11.94 -18.54 -12.77
C TYR A 93 -12.85 -19.53 -13.54
N PRO A 94 -13.82 -19.04 -14.34
CA PRO A 94 -14.74 -19.89 -15.12
C PRO A 94 -14.05 -20.78 -16.15
N ASP A 95 -12.87 -20.41 -16.64
CA ASP A 95 -12.01 -21.22 -17.51
C ASP A 95 -11.33 -22.40 -16.77
N GLY A 96 -11.52 -22.50 -15.45
CA GLY A 96 -11.00 -23.58 -14.62
C GLY A 96 -9.62 -23.31 -14.03
N THR A 97 -8.96 -22.21 -14.41
CA THR A 97 -7.70 -21.75 -13.85
C THR A 97 -7.89 -21.31 -12.40
N THR A 98 -6.89 -21.54 -11.56
CA THR A 98 -6.82 -21.06 -10.18
C THR A 98 -5.59 -20.20 -9.98
N ASP A 99 -5.79 -18.99 -9.47
CA ASP A 99 -4.71 -18.10 -9.03
C ASP A 99 -4.84 -17.84 -7.54
N MET A 100 -3.70 -17.85 -6.87
CA MET A 100 -3.61 -17.40 -5.48
C MET A 100 -3.25 -15.93 -5.49
N PHE A 101 -3.76 -15.14 -4.54
CA PHE A 101 -3.42 -13.72 -4.38
C PHE A 101 -3.27 -13.38 -2.91
N ARG A 102 -2.43 -12.41 -2.59
CA ARG A 102 -2.32 -11.84 -1.25
C ARG A 102 -2.95 -10.46 -1.23
N VAL A 103 -3.94 -10.23 -0.36
CA VAL A 103 -4.55 -8.91 -0.19
C VAL A 103 -3.61 -8.06 0.67
N GLY A 104 -3.07 -6.99 0.11
CA GLY A 104 -2.16 -6.08 0.81
C GLY A 104 -2.56 -4.63 0.62
N THR A 105 -1.91 -3.71 1.32
CA THR A 105 -2.13 -2.25 1.14
C THR A 105 -1.17 -1.67 0.11
N MET A 106 -0.05 -2.35 -0.14
CA MET A 106 0.97 -1.99 -1.12
C MET A 106 1.49 -3.24 -1.83
N VAL A 107 1.83 -3.11 -3.12
CA VAL A 107 2.50 -4.17 -3.87
C VAL A 107 3.97 -4.15 -3.47
N GLU A 108 4.43 -5.20 -2.79
CA GLU A 108 5.86 -5.37 -2.51
C GLU A 108 6.59 -5.79 -3.81
N ALA A 109 7.75 -5.20 -4.06
CA ALA A 109 8.45 -5.27 -5.35
C ALA A 109 8.85 -6.68 -5.82
N ASP A 110 8.76 -7.70 -4.95
CA ASP A 110 9.12 -9.09 -5.25
C ASP A 110 7.91 -10.01 -5.48
N ASP A 111 6.68 -9.50 -5.30
CA ASP A 111 5.49 -10.33 -5.21
C ASP A 111 4.43 -9.91 -6.24
N ALA A 112 4.55 -10.47 -7.46
CA ALA A 112 3.61 -10.23 -8.57
C ALA A 112 2.16 -10.68 -8.28
N THR A 113 1.94 -11.23 -7.10
CA THR A 113 0.71 -11.87 -6.65
C THR A 113 -0.06 -11.03 -5.62
N VAL A 114 0.42 -9.83 -5.29
CA VAL A 114 -0.22 -8.94 -4.33
C VAL A 114 -1.31 -8.11 -4.99
N VAL A 115 -2.51 -8.15 -4.41
CA VAL A 115 -3.66 -7.34 -4.79
C VAL A 115 -3.84 -6.26 -3.74
N THR A 116 -3.87 -4.99 -4.16
CA THR A 116 -4.10 -3.90 -3.21
C THR A 116 -5.56 -3.87 -2.76
N SER A 117 -5.81 -3.55 -1.49
CA SER A 117 -7.16 -3.38 -0.94
C SER A 117 -8.00 -2.32 -1.68
N ASP A 118 -7.34 -1.31 -2.25
CA ASP A 118 -7.96 -0.26 -3.07
C ASP A 118 -8.24 -0.68 -4.53
N SER A 119 -7.64 -1.77 -4.99
CA SER A 119 -7.90 -2.28 -6.35
C SER A 119 -9.34 -2.78 -6.48
N PRO A 120 -9.94 -2.74 -7.70
CA PRO A 120 -11.29 -3.27 -7.93
C PRO A 120 -11.46 -4.72 -7.48
N LEU A 121 -10.40 -5.53 -7.61
CA LEU A 121 -10.36 -6.90 -7.12
C LEU A 121 -10.27 -6.95 -5.58
N GLY A 122 -9.42 -6.13 -4.96
CA GLY A 122 -9.30 -6.07 -3.50
C GLY A 122 -10.62 -5.69 -2.83
N VAL A 123 -11.28 -4.65 -3.33
CA VAL A 123 -12.61 -4.22 -2.85
C VAL A 123 -13.66 -5.32 -3.02
N ALA A 124 -13.62 -6.08 -4.12
CA ALA A 124 -14.55 -7.20 -4.33
C ALA A 124 -14.27 -8.39 -3.41
N LEU A 125 -13.03 -8.55 -2.96
CA LEU A 125 -12.58 -9.64 -2.09
C LEU A 125 -12.81 -9.36 -0.61
N LEU A 126 -12.64 -8.12 -0.16
CA LEU A 126 -12.78 -7.74 1.25
C LEU A 126 -14.14 -8.17 1.82
N GLY A 127 -14.13 -8.86 2.95
CA GLY A 127 -15.33 -9.39 3.62
C GLY A 127 -15.97 -10.60 2.94
N ARG A 128 -15.35 -11.19 1.91
CA ARG A 128 -15.83 -12.45 1.30
C ARG A 128 -15.28 -13.66 2.04
N SER A 129 -15.91 -14.80 1.85
CA SER A 129 -15.48 -16.07 2.44
C SER A 129 -15.27 -17.15 1.38
N ALA A 130 -14.58 -18.22 1.76
CA ALA A 130 -14.43 -19.40 0.92
C ALA A 130 -15.80 -19.93 0.48
N GLY A 131 -15.98 -20.11 -0.82
CA GLY A 131 -17.21 -20.54 -1.47
C GLY A 131 -18.02 -19.43 -2.14
N ASP A 132 -17.68 -18.15 -1.91
CA ASP A 132 -18.40 -17.00 -2.47
C ASP A 132 -17.96 -16.69 -3.92
N ASP A 133 -18.90 -16.22 -4.73
CA ASP A 133 -18.67 -15.83 -6.12
C ASP A 133 -18.53 -14.30 -6.22
N ILE A 134 -17.38 -13.83 -6.69
CA ILE A 134 -17.06 -12.41 -6.82
C ILE A 134 -17.05 -11.96 -8.28
N ASN A 135 -17.43 -10.71 -8.50
CA ASN A 135 -17.31 -10.03 -9.79
C ASN A 135 -16.67 -8.66 -9.58
N TRP A 136 -15.78 -8.27 -10.49
CA TRP A 136 -15.14 -6.96 -10.47
C TRP A 136 -14.95 -6.42 -11.88
N SER A 137 -14.87 -5.10 -11.96
CA SER A 137 -14.61 -4.42 -13.23
C SER A 137 -13.11 -4.27 -13.43
N THR A 138 -12.62 -4.69 -14.59
CA THR A 138 -11.26 -4.40 -15.06
C THR A 138 -11.31 -3.50 -16.29
N PRO A 139 -10.24 -2.78 -16.63
CA PRO A 139 -10.17 -1.98 -17.86
C PRO A 139 -10.48 -2.78 -19.13
N THR A 140 -10.25 -4.10 -19.10
CA THR A 140 -10.46 -5.03 -20.22
C THR A 140 -11.88 -5.62 -20.23
N GLY A 141 -12.71 -5.37 -19.20
CA GLY A 141 -14.07 -5.90 -19.06
C GLY A 141 -14.39 -6.38 -17.65
N GLN A 142 -15.60 -6.89 -17.42
CA GLN A 142 -15.93 -7.55 -16.15
C GLN A 142 -15.24 -8.91 -16.06
N ARG A 143 -14.73 -9.23 -14.88
CA ARG A 143 -14.19 -10.55 -14.53
C ARG A 143 -15.00 -11.13 -13.38
N GLU A 144 -15.16 -12.44 -13.39
CA GLU A 144 -15.80 -13.22 -12.34
C GLU A 144 -14.84 -14.32 -11.87
N ALA A 145 -14.86 -14.61 -10.57
CA ALA A 145 -14.12 -15.71 -9.99
C ALA A 145 -14.81 -16.18 -8.71
N ARG A 146 -14.52 -17.42 -8.32
CA ARG A 146 -14.99 -18.01 -7.06
C ARG A 146 -13.87 -18.11 -6.05
N VAL A 147 -14.13 -17.67 -4.83
CA VAL A 147 -13.19 -17.85 -3.71
C VAL A 147 -13.20 -19.32 -3.31
N LEU A 148 -12.07 -20.02 -3.41
CA LEU A 148 -11.93 -21.41 -2.99
C LEU A 148 -11.49 -21.53 -1.55
N GLU A 149 -10.50 -20.72 -1.18
CA GLU A 149 -9.85 -20.79 0.12
C GLU A 149 -9.41 -19.39 0.55
N VAL A 150 -9.51 -19.14 1.85
CA VAL A 150 -9.01 -17.94 2.51
C VAL A 150 -8.13 -18.41 3.66
N SER A 151 -6.84 -18.05 3.60
CA SER A 151 -5.85 -18.36 4.62
C SER A 151 -5.25 -17.07 5.16
N ARG A 152 -4.99 -17.02 6.47
CA ARG A 152 -4.29 -15.90 7.11
C ARG A 152 -2.83 -16.28 7.27
N SER A 153 -1.92 -15.48 6.71
CA SER A 153 -0.46 -15.63 6.89
C SER A 153 -0.02 -15.18 8.27
#